data_AF-A0A7V4G6Q3-F1
#
_entry.id   AF-A0A7V4G6Q3-F1
#
_cell.length_a   1.000
_cell.length_b   1.000
_cell.length_c   1.000
_cell.angle_alpha   90.00
_cell.angle_beta   90.00
_cell.angle_gamma   90.00
#
_symmetry.space_group_name_H-M   'P 1'
#
loop_
_entity.id
_entity.type
_entity.pdbx_description
1 polymer ?
#
loop_
_entity_poly.entity_id
_entity_poly.type
_entity_poly.pdbx_seq_one_letter_code
_entity_poly.pdbx_strand_id
1 'polypeptide(L)'
;MIIDYLKAGYPVLLVRTHEPERFIGSACQQANGRTPFQWDVVRGFRQMGNGAEWQECDPFDLPNVAARGMEKAVWFLRNYHFWLNEPPVIQALQNNLPVYKTKGITLVVVSPDAKLPPELEREVVVLDFPLPSREELKTILGGLVESTGIEPQDEAAVLDAAQGLTWEEAENALALALVRQKRFDPHTICTLKAQMVEKSAALQFSQFTETFATLGGLENLKEWTLNRFKNRRAGLPFRGILLLGVPGSGKSHFAKALGNEVGWPVLSLDMGRVFGSLVGESEAKMREALKVVDAMAPCVLFIDEIEKG
;
A
#
# COMPACT_ATOMS: atom_id res chain seq x y z
N MET A 1 14.10 -7.00 -5.04
CA MET A 1 14.24 -5.53 -5.07
C MET A 1 15.46 -5.04 -4.30
N ILE A 2 15.73 -5.54 -3.08
CA ILE A 2 16.90 -5.08 -2.30
C ILE A 2 18.23 -5.75 -2.69
N ILE A 3 18.21 -6.84 -3.46
CA ILE A 3 19.40 -7.63 -3.83
C ILE A 3 20.50 -6.76 -4.41
N ASP A 4 20.17 -5.85 -5.32
CA ASP A 4 21.17 -5.05 -6.01
C ASP A 4 21.86 -4.08 -5.06
N TYR A 5 21.11 -3.49 -4.12
CA TYR A 5 21.65 -2.65 -3.05
C TYR A 5 22.49 -3.45 -2.06
N LEU A 6 22.06 -4.67 -1.73
CA LEU A 6 22.86 -5.57 -0.91
C LEU A 6 24.18 -5.89 -1.63
N LYS A 7 24.14 -6.33 -2.90
CA LYS A 7 25.34 -6.63 -3.71
C LYS A 7 26.26 -5.43 -3.88
N ALA A 8 25.71 -4.24 -4.09
CA ALA A 8 26.47 -2.99 -4.19
C ALA A 8 27.05 -2.50 -2.85
N GLY A 9 26.73 -3.16 -1.73
CA GLY A 9 27.32 -2.85 -0.42
C GLY A 9 26.77 -1.57 0.20
N TYR A 10 25.51 -1.23 -0.05
CA TYR A 10 24.88 -0.10 0.62
C TYR A 10 24.77 -0.40 2.13
N PRO A 11 25.28 0.49 3.00
CA PRO A 11 25.37 0.21 4.43
C PRO A 11 24.06 0.43 5.18
N VAL A 12 23.20 1.36 4.74
CA VAL A 12 21.92 1.66 5.38
C VAL A 12 20.83 1.85 4.33
N LEU A 13 19.73 1.12 4.49
CA LEU A 13 18.53 1.19 3.68
C LEU A 13 17.33 1.49 4.57
N LEU A 14 16.40 2.29 4.08
CA LEU A 14 15.09 2.49 4.69
C LEU A 14 14.02 1.97 3.74
N VAL A 15 13.25 0.99 4.16
CA VAL A 15 12.19 0.37 3.38
C VAL A 15 10.85 0.82 3.91
N ARG A 16 10.11 1.57 3.08
CA ARG A 16 8.75 2.02 3.37
C ARG A 16 7.77 0.90 3.06
N THR A 17 7.10 0.41 4.09
CA THR A 17 6.07 -0.64 3.97
C THR A 17 5.21 -0.79 5.21
N HIS A 18 3.94 -1.13 5.00
CA HIS A 18 3.03 -1.59 6.05
C HIS A 18 3.13 -3.10 6.30
N GLU A 19 3.95 -3.83 5.53
CA GLU A 19 4.03 -5.29 5.52
C GLU A 19 5.44 -5.79 5.86
N PRO A 20 5.93 -5.53 7.08
CA PRO A 20 7.31 -5.81 7.46
C PRO A 20 7.65 -7.31 7.35
N GLU A 21 6.72 -8.20 7.73
CA GLU A 21 6.97 -9.64 7.68
C GLU A 21 7.05 -10.17 6.24
N ARG A 22 6.18 -9.68 5.33
CA ARG A 22 6.22 -10.04 3.91
C ARG A 22 7.53 -9.57 3.28
N PHE A 23 7.92 -8.33 3.58
CA PHE A 23 9.19 -7.78 3.13
C PHE A 23 10.38 -8.61 3.64
N ILE A 24 10.50 -8.82 4.96
CA ILE A 24 11.61 -9.54 5.58
C ILE A 24 11.67 -10.99 5.07
N GLY A 25 10.54 -11.68 4.93
CA GLY A 25 10.47 -13.03 4.37
C GLY A 25 11.04 -13.09 2.95
N SER A 26 10.61 -12.18 2.07
CA SER A 26 11.13 -12.09 0.70
C SER A 26 12.62 -11.70 0.64
N ALA A 27 13.05 -10.80 1.53
CA ALA A 27 14.40 -10.29 1.62
C ALA A 27 15.40 -11.34 2.15
N CYS A 28 14.99 -12.17 3.11
CA CYS A 28 15.80 -13.25 3.66
C CYS A 28 16.16 -14.30 2.62
N GLN A 29 15.21 -14.70 1.76
CA GLN A 29 15.48 -15.60 0.63
C GLN A 29 16.50 -15.00 -0.36
N GLN A 30 16.60 -13.68 -0.37
CA GLN A 30 17.40 -12.87 -1.28
C GLN A 30 18.70 -12.34 -0.64
N ALA A 31 19.05 -12.77 0.57
CA ALA A 31 20.14 -12.21 1.38
C ALA A 31 21.56 -12.42 0.80
N ASN A 32 21.71 -13.09 -0.36
CA ASN A 32 22.96 -13.19 -1.12
C ASN A 32 24.16 -13.67 -0.28
N GLY A 33 23.94 -14.70 0.55
CA GLY A 33 24.97 -15.26 1.44
C GLY A 33 25.30 -14.41 2.67
N ARG A 34 24.53 -13.35 2.94
CA ARG A 34 24.61 -12.61 4.21
C ARG A 34 23.77 -13.26 5.29
N THR A 35 24.26 -13.15 6.53
CA THR A 35 23.57 -13.62 7.73
C THR A 35 22.45 -12.65 8.11
N PRO A 36 21.17 -13.07 8.09
CA PRO A 36 20.06 -12.20 8.48
C PRO A 36 19.92 -12.11 9.99
N PHE A 37 19.74 -10.88 10.48
CA PHE A 37 19.40 -10.55 11.85
C PHE A 37 18.07 -9.80 11.88
N GLN A 38 17.29 -10.01 12.92
CA GLN A 38 16.06 -9.27 13.20
C GLN A 38 16.26 -8.48 14.49
N TRP A 39 15.77 -7.24 14.52
CA TRP A 39 15.68 -6.44 15.74
C TRP A 39 14.30 -5.80 15.90
N ASP A 40 13.83 -5.73 17.14
CA ASP A 40 12.73 -4.88 17.58
C ASP A 40 13.02 -4.29 18.97
N VAL A 41 12.39 -3.16 19.30
CA VAL A 41 12.66 -2.42 20.54
C VAL A 41 12.32 -3.21 21.81
N VAL A 42 11.40 -4.16 21.74
CA VAL A 42 10.92 -4.89 22.91
C VAL A 42 11.83 -6.06 23.25
N ARG A 43 12.31 -6.77 22.22
CA ARG A 43 13.05 -8.03 22.38
C ARG A 43 14.55 -7.89 22.15
N GLY A 44 15.01 -6.79 21.56
CA GLY A 44 16.40 -6.63 21.14
C GLY A 44 16.63 -7.27 19.77
N PHE A 45 17.75 -7.99 19.58
CA PHE A 45 18.06 -8.65 18.30
C PHE A 45 18.28 -10.15 18.41
N ARG A 46 18.12 -10.86 17.29
CA ARG A 46 18.53 -12.25 17.13
C ARG A 46 18.97 -12.54 15.70
N GLN A 47 19.73 -13.61 15.51
CA GLN A 47 19.96 -14.17 14.19
C GLN A 47 18.72 -14.93 13.72
N MET A 48 18.37 -14.80 12.44
CA MET A 48 17.25 -15.52 11.84
C MET A 48 17.70 -16.88 11.27
N GLY A 49 16.81 -17.88 11.33
CA GLY A 49 16.99 -19.18 10.67
C GLY A 49 17.75 -20.26 11.45
N ASN A 50 18.36 -19.92 12.59
CA ASN A 50 19.14 -20.88 13.41
C ASN A 50 18.56 -21.11 14.82
N GLY A 51 17.36 -20.60 15.10
CA GLY A 51 16.75 -20.71 16.43
C GLY A 51 17.49 -19.92 17.52
N ALA A 52 18.32 -18.93 17.16
CA ALA A 52 19.02 -18.10 18.13
C ALA A 52 18.05 -17.38 19.07
N GLU A 53 18.45 -17.30 20.34
CA GLU A 53 17.75 -16.54 21.37
C GLU A 53 17.89 -15.03 21.12
N TRP A 54 16.93 -14.30 21.67
CA TRP A 54 16.93 -12.84 21.66
C TRP A 54 17.99 -12.32 22.64
N GLN A 55 18.74 -11.32 22.18
CA GLN A 55 19.73 -10.60 22.96
C GLN A 55 19.25 -9.16 23.13
N GLU A 56 19.21 -8.69 24.38
CA GLU A 56 18.88 -7.31 24.68
C GLU A 56 19.86 -6.36 23.98
N CYS A 57 19.31 -5.26 23.45
CA CYS A 57 20.10 -4.23 22.81
C CYS A 57 19.39 -2.90 22.95
N ASP A 58 20.08 -1.95 23.57
CA ASP A 58 19.65 -0.57 23.60
C ASP A 58 19.57 -0.03 22.14
N PRO A 59 18.44 0.55 21.71
CA PRO A 59 18.33 1.16 20.39
C PRO A 59 19.41 2.21 20.10
N PHE A 60 19.93 2.91 21.10
CA PHE A 60 21.00 3.90 20.94
C PHE A 60 22.36 3.25 20.65
N ASP A 61 22.60 2.03 21.14
CA ASP A 61 23.87 1.31 20.92
C ASP A 61 23.83 0.36 19.71
N LEU A 62 22.64 0.13 19.14
CA LEU A 62 22.42 -0.77 18.01
C LEU A 62 23.40 -0.56 16.83
N PRO A 63 23.70 0.69 16.38
CA PRO A 63 24.67 0.89 15.31
C PRO A 63 26.06 0.32 15.67
N ASN A 64 26.50 0.50 16.91
CA ASN A 64 27.79 0.00 17.37
C ASN A 64 27.77 -1.51 17.60
N VAL A 65 26.64 -2.07 18.05
CA VAL A 65 26.44 -3.53 18.18
C VAL A 65 26.56 -4.19 16.81
N ALA A 66 25.87 -3.65 15.79
CA ALA A 66 25.97 -4.16 14.44
C ALA A 66 27.40 -4.09 13.89
N ALA A 67 28.13 -2.99 14.13
CA ALA A 67 29.50 -2.80 13.67
C ALA A 67 30.51 -3.79 14.31
N ARG A 68 30.28 -4.14 15.58
CA ARG A 68 31.07 -5.13 16.34
C ARG A 68 30.71 -6.58 16.00
N GLY A 69 29.51 -6.81 15.45
CA GLY A 69 28.97 -8.12 15.11
C GLY A 69 29.63 -8.80 13.91
N MET A 70 28.91 -9.79 13.35
CA MET A 70 29.38 -10.61 12.23
C MET A 70 29.56 -9.80 10.94
N GLU A 71 30.55 -10.20 10.15
CA GLU A 71 30.71 -9.75 8.77
C GLU A 71 29.66 -10.37 7.87
N LYS A 72 29.41 -9.74 6.71
CA LYS A 72 28.38 -10.12 5.74
C LYS A 72 27.03 -10.32 6.44
N ALA A 73 26.59 -9.33 7.21
CA ALA A 73 25.32 -9.38 7.94
C ALA A 73 24.29 -8.44 7.30
N VAL A 74 23.01 -8.81 7.36
CA VAL A 74 21.90 -7.91 7.05
C VAL A 74 20.98 -7.83 8.26
N TRP A 75 20.72 -6.63 8.75
CA TRP A 75 19.93 -6.38 9.95
C TRP A 75 18.59 -5.78 9.57
N PHE A 76 17.49 -6.49 9.81
CA PHE A 76 16.14 -5.99 9.63
C PHE A 76 15.66 -5.34 10.92
N LEU A 77 15.60 -4.01 10.92
CA LEU A 77 15.31 -3.19 12.09
C LEU A 77 13.87 -2.69 12.02
N ARG A 78 12.95 -3.37 12.73
CA ARG A 78 11.54 -2.99 12.73
C ARG A 78 11.34 -1.69 13.49
N ASN A 79 10.69 -0.72 12.85
CA ASN A 79 10.36 0.57 13.44
C ASN A 79 11.56 1.40 13.93
N TYR A 80 12.79 1.12 13.51
CA TYR A 80 13.97 1.85 13.99
C TYR A 80 14.01 3.33 13.56
N HIS A 81 13.15 3.73 12.61
CA HIS A 81 12.94 5.13 12.22
C HIS A 81 12.66 6.10 13.39
N PHE A 82 12.08 5.61 14.50
CA PHE A 82 11.83 6.45 15.68
C PHE A 82 13.11 7.03 16.29
N TRP A 83 14.25 6.35 16.14
CA TRP A 83 15.54 6.79 16.67
C TRP A 83 16.42 7.47 15.62
N LEU A 84 16.03 7.49 14.34
CA LEU A 84 16.84 8.12 13.31
C LEU A 84 16.94 9.64 13.47
N ASN A 85 16.06 10.27 14.25
CA ASN A 85 16.12 11.71 14.56
C ASN A 85 16.97 12.03 15.80
N GLU A 86 17.45 11.01 16.52
CA GLU A 86 18.21 11.21 17.74
C GLU A 86 19.69 11.48 17.41
N PRO A 87 20.26 12.62 17.83
CA PRO A 87 21.65 12.98 17.50
C PRO A 87 22.69 11.89 17.82
N PRO A 88 22.61 11.16 18.96
CA PRO A 88 23.54 10.07 19.24
C PRO A 88 23.48 8.94 18.20
N VAL A 89 22.28 8.61 17.70
CA VAL A 89 22.09 7.54 16.72
C VAL A 89 22.55 7.97 15.34
N ILE A 90 22.26 9.21 14.94
CA ILE A 90 22.76 9.81 13.69
C ILE A 90 24.29 9.73 13.66
N GLN A 91 24.95 10.22 14.72
CA GLN A 91 26.40 10.22 14.82
C GLN A 91 26.98 8.80 14.86
N ALA A 92 26.32 7.87 15.57
CA ALA A 92 26.77 6.48 15.65
C ALA A 92 26.66 5.77 14.29
N LEU A 93 25.60 6.01 13.52
CA LEU A 93 25.47 5.48 12.16
C LEU A 93 26.59 6.00 11.26
N GLN A 94 26.79 7.32 11.23
CA GLN A 94 27.82 7.99 10.43
C GLN A 94 29.22 7.46 10.72
N ASN A 95 29.58 7.35 12.01
CA ASN A 95 30.87 6.83 12.44
C ASN A 95 31.12 5.39 11.97
N ASN A 96 30.06 4.58 11.88
CA ASN A 96 30.16 3.17 11.53
C ASN A 96 29.98 2.87 10.03
N LEU A 97 29.58 3.84 9.19
CA LEU A 97 29.40 3.65 7.74
C LEU A 97 30.62 3.00 7.05
N PRO A 98 31.88 3.41 7.32
CA PRO A 98 33.05 2.77 6.70
C PRO A 98 33.22 1.31 7.13
N VAL A 99 32.92 1.01 8.41
CA VAL A 99 32.97 -0.34 8.97
C VAL A 99 31.91 -1.23 8.31
N TYR A 100 30.69 -0.72 8.17
CA TYR A 100 29.61 -1.45 7.49
C TYR A 100 29.97 -1.80 6.06
N LYS A 101 30.51 -0.84 5.29
CA LYS A 101 30.96 -1.09 3.92
C LYS A 101 32.06 -2.14 3.85
N THR A 102 33.07 -2.03 4.71
CA THR A 102 34.23 -2.94 4.71
C THR A 102 33.83 -4.37 5.10
N LYS A 103 33.00 -4.51 6.13
CA LYS A 103 32.51 -5.82 6.61
C LYS A 103 31.33 -6.36 5.79
N GLY A 104 30.78 -5.59 4.85
CA GLY A 104 29.58 -5.96 4.09
C GLY A 104 28.33 -6.09 4.97
N ILE A 105 28.21 -5.24 5.99
CA ILE A 105 27.03 -5.13 6.86
C ILE A 105 26.04 -4.16 6.22
N THR A 106 24.76 -4.52 6.20
CA THR A 106 23.67 -3.61 5.79
C THR A 106 22.62 -3.54 6.89
N LEU A 107 22.28 -2.33 7.33
CA LEU A 107 21.13 -2.06 8.17
C LEU A 107 19.92 -1.75 7.29
N VAL A 108 18.82 -2.44 7.49
CA VAL A 108 17.57 -2.28 6.75
C VAL A 108 16.49 -1.87 7.75
N VAL A 109 16.22 -0.57 7.82
CA VAL A 109 15.14 -0.02 8.62
C VAL A 109 13.83 -0.28 7.90
N VAL A 110 12.86 -0.89 8.58
CA VAL A 110 11.54 -1.20 8.02
C VAL A 110 10.49 -0.40 8.78
N SER A 111 9.81 0.51 8.10
CA SER A 111 8.76 1.36 8.70
C SER A 111 7.68 1.74 7.67
N PRO A 112 6.44 2.02 8.08
CA PRO A 112 5.37 2.43 7.16
C PRO A 112 5.58 3.85 6.63
N ASP A 113 6.06 4.74 7.48
CA ASP A 113 6.42 6.11 7.14
C ASP A 113 7.74 6.43 7.86
N ALA A 114 8.57 7.26 7.26
CA ALA A 114 9.76 7.80 7.91
C ALA A 114 10.26 9.02 7.14
N LYS A 115 10.25 10.15 7.82
CA LYS A 115 11.03 11.32 7.42
C LYS A 115 12.45 11.12 7.92
N LEU A 116 13.41 11.16 7.02
CA LEU A 116 14.83 11.14 7.38
C LEU A 116 15.26 12.55 7.80
N PRO A 117 16.15 12.68 8.79
CA PRO A 117 16.78 13.96 9.07
C PRO A 117 17.80 14.30 7.95
N PRO A 118 18.08 15.60 7.73
CA PRO A 118 18.92 16.06 6.62
C PRO A 118 20.34 15.47 6.66
N GLU A 119 20.85 15.13 7.85
CA GLU A 119 22.16 14.52 8.06
C GLU A 119 22.25 13.11 7.45
N LEU A 120 21.13 12.38 7.33
CA LEU A 120 21.07 11.01 6.84
C LEU A 120 20.51 10.87 5.41
N GLU A 121 19.92 11.94 4.84
CA GLU A 121 19.29 11.90 3.51
C GLU A 121 20.21 11.42 2.39
N ARG A 122 21.52 11.71 2.49
CA ARG A 122 22.51 11.31 1.46
C ARG A 122 23.19 9.98 1.76
N GLU A 123 23.00 9.44 2.96
CA GLU A 123 23.66 8.23 3.45
C GLU A 123 22.72 7.01 3.45
N VAL A 124 21.42 7.26 3.63
CA VAL A 124 20.38 6.25 3.69
C VAL A 124 19.60 6.23 2.37
N VAL A 125 19.54 5.07 1.74
CA VAL A 125 18.71 4.89 0.54
C VAL A 125 17.29 4.51 0.95
N VAL A 126 16.31 5.30 0.52
CA VAL A 126 14.88 5.01 0.73
C VAL A 126 14.34 4.17 -0.43
N LEU A 127 13.68 3.07 -0.09
CA LEU A 127 13.05 2.13 -1.02
C LEU A 127 11.57 1.95 -0.66
N ASP A 128 10.72 1.86 -1.65
CA ASP A 128 9.30 1.50 -1.47
C ASP A 128 9.11 0.01 -1.72
N PHE A 129 8.55 -0.71 -0.74
CA PHE A 129 8.13 -2.09 -0.98
C PHE A 129 6.74 -2.08 -1.62
N PRO A 130 6.58 -2.65 -2.83
CA PRO A 130 5.30 -2.61 -3.52
C PRO A 130 4.26 -3.44 -2.77
N LEU A 131 2.98 -3.16 -2.99
CA LEU A 131 1.87 -4.02 -2.55
C LEU A 131 1.90 -5.37 -3.30
N PRO A 132 1.15 -6.40 -2.86
CA PRO A 132 1.17 -7.71 -3.50
C PRO A 132 0.74 -7.60 -4.97
N SER A 133 1.49 -8.26 -5.83
CA SER A 133 1.17 -8.42 -7.25
C SER A 133 -0.07 -9.31 -7.45
N ARG A 134 -0.64 -9.29 -8.66
CA ARG A 134 -1.79 -10.14 -9.01
C ARG A 134 -1.50 -11.63 -8.78
N GLU A 135 -0.28 -12.09 -9.05
CA GLU A 135 0.15 -13.49 -8.84
C GLU A 135 0.23 -13.84 -7.35
N GLU A 136 0.71 -12.91 -6.53
CA GLU A 136 0.71 -13.06 -5.06
C GLU A 136 -0.72 -13.10 -4.51
N LEU A 137 -1.61 -12.22 -4.98
CA LEU A 137 -3.04 -12.25 -4.61
C LEU A 137 -3.72 -13.56 -5.02
N LYS A 138 -3.36 -14.12 -6.18
CA LYS A 138 -3.83 -15.44 -6.62
C LYS A 138 -3.37 -16.56 -5.68
N THR A 139 -2.18 -16.43 -5.10
CA THR A 139 -1.68 -17.38 -4.10
C THR A 139 -2.52 -17.30 -2.81
N ILE A 140 -2.86 -16.10 -2.34
CA ILE A 140 -3.76 -15.90 -1.18
C ILE A 140 -5.12 -16.55 -1.46
N LEU A 141 -5.72 -16.23 -2.61
CA LEU A 141 -7.00 -16.77 -3.01
C LEU A 141 -6.97 -18.30 -3.10
N GLY A 142 -5.92 -18.87 -3.69
CA GLY A 142 -5.73 -20.32 -3.79
C GLY A 142 -5.69 -21.01 -2.42
N GLY A 143 -4.98 -20.45 -1.44
CA GLY A 143 -4.94 -21.00 -0.08
C GLY A 143 -6.32 -20.97 0.61
N LEU A 144 -7.13 -19.94 0.37
CA LEU A 144 -8.50 -19.87 0.87
C LEU A 144 -9.44 -20.85 0.16
N VAL A 145 -9.28 -21.04 -1.15
CA VAL A 145 -10.04 -22.04 -1.92
C VAL A 145 -9.72 -23.46 -1.43
N GLU A 146 -8.44 -23.78 -1.21
CA GLU A 146 -8.01 -25.10 -0.74
C GLU A 146 -8.54 -25.41 0.67
N SER A 147 -8.50 -24.42 1.57
CA SER A 147 -8.98 -24.60 2.95
C SER A 147 -10.50 -24.65 3.09
N THR A 148 -11.25 -23.99 2.20
CA THR A 148 -12.72 -23.89 2.31
C THR A 148 -13.47 -24.76 1.31
N GLY A 149 -12.84 -25.16 0.21
CA GLY A 149 -13.44 -25.89 -0.90
C GLY A 149 -14.42 -25.06 -1.75
N ILE A 150 -14.48 -23.74 -1.56
CA ILE A 150 -15.36 -22.83 -2.31
C ILE A 150 -14.54 -22.20 -3.43
N GLU A 151 -15.00 -22.28 -4.68
CA GLU A 151 -14.34 -21.61 -5.82
C GLU A 151 -14.96 -20.24 -6.12
N PRO A 152 -14.15 -19.26 -6.57
CA PRO A 152 -14.67 -17.98 -7.05
C PRO A 152 -15.43 -18.15 -8.36
N GLN A 153 -16.61 -17.53 -8.47
CA GLN A 153 -17.39 -17.53 -9.73
C GLN A 153 -16.67 -16.77 -10.85
N ASP A 154 -15.97 -15.70 -10.49
CA ASP A 154 -15.12 -14.90 -11.38
C ASP A 154 -13.81 -14.58 -10.66
N GLU A 155 -12.78 -15.39 -10.91
CA GLU A 155 -11.45 -15.19 -10.33
C GLU A 155 -10.88 -13.82 -10.70
N ALA A 156 -11.09 -13.34 -11.93
CA ALA A 156 -10.52 -12.10 -12.39
C ALA A 156 -11.11 -10.90 -11.65
N ALA A 157 -12.43 -10.88 -11.45
CA ALA A 157 -13.11 -9.82 -10.70
C ALA A 157 -12.75 -9.83 -9.21
N VAL A 158 -12.58 -11.01 -8.60
CA VAL A 158 -12.14 -11.12 -7.20
C VAL A 158 -10.73 -10.58 -7.02
N LEU A 159 -9.80 -10.93 -7.92
CA LEU A 159 -8.44 -10.42 -7.88
C LEU A 159 -8.41 -8.90 -8.14
N ASP A 160 -9.18 -8.39 -9.10
CA ASP A 160 -9.30 -6.96 -9.36
C ASP A 160 -9.81 -6.20 -8.13
N ALA A 161 -10.78 -6.76 -7.41
CA ALA A 161 -11.30 -6.16 -6.17
C ALA A 161 -10.28 -6.12 -5.02
N ALA A 162 -9.39 -7.13 -4.95
CA ALA A 162 -8.36 -7.23 -3.91
C ALA A 162 -7.07 -6.47 -4.26
N GLN A 163 -6.88 -6.04 -5.51
CA GLN A 163 -5.71 -5.22 -5.90
C GLN A 163 -5.60 -3.97 -5.04
N GLY A 164 -4.38 -3.57 -4.68
CA GLY A 164 -4.14 -2.37 -3.88
C GLY A 164 -4.36 -2.53 -2.36
N LEU A 165 -4.69 -3.73 -1.89
CA LEU A 165 -4.64 -4.10 -0.48
C LEU A 165 -3.24 -4.65 -0.11
N THR A 166 -2.84 -4.50 1.14
CA THR A 166 -1.75 -5.31 1.70
C THR A 166 -2.14 -6.80 1.74
N TRP A 167 -1.16 -7.68 1.92
CA TRP A 167 -1.38 -9.13 2.01
C TRP A 167 -2.41 -9.48 3.10
N GLU A 168 -2.21 -8.96 4.31
CA GLU A 168 -3.11 -9.21 5.44
C GLU A 168 -4.50 -8.63 5.20
N GLU A 169 -4.60 -7.43 4.60
CA GLU A 169 -5.89 -6.84 4.26
C GLU A 169 -6.62 -7.66 3.19
N ALA A 170 -5.91 -8.13 2.15
CA ALA A 170 -6.48 -8.96 1.09
C ALA A 170 -6.99 -10.30 1.65
N GLU A 171 -6.17 -10.98 2.45
CA GLU A 171 -6.55 -12.23 3.11
C GLU A 171 -7.78 -12.05 3.99
N ASN A 172 -7.78 -11.03 4.86
CA ASN A 172 -8.91 -10.72 5.73
C ASN A 172 -10.17 -10.33 4.94
N ALA A 173 -10.04 -9.55 3.87
CA ALA A 173 -11.16 -9.14 3.04
C ALA A 173 -11.81 -10.33 2.32
N LEU A 174 -10.99 -11.22 1.75
CA LEU A 174 -11.44 -12.45 1.10
C LEU A 174 -12.12 -13.40 2.10
N ALA A 175 -11.49 -13.63 3.25
CA ALA A 175 -12.05 -14.47 4.31
C ALA A 175 -13.38 -13.92 4.83
N LEU A 176 -13.49 -12.61 5.06
CA LEU A 176 -14.72 -11.98 5.54
C LEU A 176 -15.84 -12.02 4.48
N ALA A 177 -15.51 -11.87 3.20
CA ALA A 177 -16.46 -12.05 2.11
C ALA A 177 -17.03 -13.47 2.08
N LEU A 178 -16.18 -14.49 2.23
CA LEU A 178 -16.60 -15.89 2.36
C LEU A 178 -17.53 -16.11 3.55
N VAL A 179 -17.20 -15.59 4.73
CA VAL A 179 -18.02 -15.79 5.93
C VAL A 179 -19.40 -15.14 5.77
N ARG A 180 -19.47 -13.93 5.20
CA ARG A 180 -20.72 -13.16 5.08
C ARG A 180 -21.61 -13.66 3.95
N GLN A 181 -21.03 -13.90 2.78
CA GLN A 181 -21.78 -14.17 1.55
C GLN A 181 -21.74 -15.65 1.14
N LYS A 182 -20.95 -16.49 1.85
CA LYS A 182 -20.66 -17.89 1.48
C LYS A 182 -20.06 -18.04 0.08
N ARG A 183 -19.47 -16.97 -0.46
CA ARG A 183 -18.80 -16.90 -1.76
C ARG A 183 -17.78 -15.78 -1.77
N PHE A 184 -16.80 -15.86 -2.68
CA PHE A 184 -15.92 -14.73 -2.97
C PHE A 184 -16.70 -13.68 -3.77
N ASP A 185 -17.27 -12.71 -3.06
CA ASP A 185 -18.06 -11.63 -3.62
C ASP A 185 -17.17 -10.38 -3.87
N PRO A 186 -16.85 -10.02 -5.12
CA PRO A 186 -15.99 -8.86 -5.44
C PRO A 186 -16.50 -7.55 -4.84
N HIS A 187 -17.83 -7.41 -4.76
CA HIS A 187 -18.48 -6.23 -4.23
C HIS A 187 -18.24 -6.06 -2.72
N THR A 188 -18.36 -7.14 -1.94
CA THR A 188 -18.01 -7.15 -0.52
C THR A 188 -16.54 -6.83 -0.30
N ILE A 189 -15.64 -7.39 -1.12
CA ILE A 189 -14.19 -7.12 -1.03
C ILE A 189 -13.89 -5.64 -1.30
N CYS A 190 -14.47 -5.05 -2.35
CA CYS A 190 -14.32 -3.62 -2.65
C CYS A 190 -14.84 -2.72 -1.51
N THR A 191 -15.95 -3.12 -0.88
CA THR A 191 -16.53 -2.38 0.24
C THR A 191 -15.59 -2.40 1.46
N LEU A 192 -14.99 -3.55 1.77
CA LEU A 192 -14.02 -3.69 2.85
C LEU A 192 -12.74 -2.91 2.56
N LYS A 193 -12.25 -3.00 1.32
CA LYS A 193 -11.11 -2.22 0.84
C LYS A 193 -11.35 -0.73 1.07
N ALA A 194 -12.52 -0.22 0.68
CA ALA A 194 -12.87 1.18 0.89
C ALA A 194 -12.86 1.62 2.36
N GLN A 195 -13.41 0.80 3.26
CA GLN A 195 -13.40 1.08 4.70
C GLN A 195 -11.97 1.19 5.27
N MET A 196 -11.03 0.40 4.74
CA MET A 196 -9.63 0.42 5.19
C MET A 196 -8.92 1.74 4.81
N VAL A 197 -9.38 2.40 3.75
CA VAL A 197 -8.72 3.59 3.19
C VAL A 197 -9.46 4.90 3.55
N GLU A 198 -10.61 4.81 4.22
CA GLU A 198 -11.45 5.93 4.69
C GLU A 198 -10.78 6.88 5.72
N LYS A 199 -9.47 6.75 5.96
CA LYS A 199 -8.71 7.60 6.90
C LYS A 199 -8.40 9.01 6.35
N SER A 200 -8.67 9.31 5.08
CA SER A 200 -8.43 10.64 4.50
C SER A 200 -9.70 11.51 4.51
N ALA A 201 -9.63 12.68 5.14
CA ALA A 201 -10.79 13.54 5.42
C ALA A 201 -11.50 14.15 4.18
N ALA A 202 -10.89 14.08 2.99
CA ALA A 202 -11.40 14.72 1.77
C ALA A 202 -12.18 13.77 0.83
N LEU A 203 -12.12 12.46 1.06
CA LEU A 203 -12.75 11.47 0.20
C LEU A 203 -13.97 10.84 0.88
N GLN A 204 -15.07 10.78 0.15
CA GLN A 204 -16.24 10.02 0.58
C GLN A 204 -16.37 8.75 -0.25
N PHE A 205 -16.59 7.64 0.42
CA PHE A 205 -16.93 6.39 -0.24
C PHE A 205 -18.44 6.28 -0.39
N SER A 206 -18.92 6.02 -1.62
CA SER A 206 -20.34 5.69 -1.82
C SER A 206 -20.52 4.18 -1.79
N GLN A 207 -21.39 3.72 -0.90
CA GLN A 207 -21.89 2.34 -0.97
C GLN A 207 -22.76 2.18 -2.23
N PHE A 208 -22.67 1.01 -2.86
CA PHE A 208 -23.25 0.74 -4.18
C PHE A 208 -24.75 0.41 -4.11
N THR A 209 -25.56 1.38 -3.75
CA THR A 209 -27.02 1.18 -3.70
C THR A 209 -27.70 1.52 -5.03
N GLU A 210 -27.09 2.40 -5.81
CA GLU A 210 -27.62 2.93 -7.05
C GLU A 210 -27.28 2.01 -8.25
N THR A 211 -28.21 1.82 -9.17
CA THR A 211 -28.04 1.03 -10.41
C THR A 211 -28.56 1.81 -11.62
N PHE A 212 -28.26 1.40 -12.84
CA PHE A 212 -28.86 2.05 -14.02
C PHE A 212 -30.37 1.88 -14.09
N ALA A 213 -30.92 0.86 -13.42
CA ALA A 213 -32.36 0.67 -13.29
C ALA A 213 -33.02 1.73 -12.39
N THR A 214 -32.32 2.25 -11.38
CA THR A 214 -32.84 3.31 -10.50
C THR A 214 -32.73 4.71 -11.12
N LEU A 215 -32.11 4.84 -12.29
CA LEU A 215 -31.83 6.10 -12.95
C LEU A 215 -32.67 6.25 -14.22
N GLY A 216 -33.62 7.18 -14.25
CA GLY A 216 -34.43 7.44 -15.45
C GLY A 216 -33.64 8.17 -16.54
N GLY A 217 -33.79 7.75 -17.80
CA GLY A 217 -33.14 8.39 -18.95
C GLY A 217 -31.65 8.05 -19.10
N LEU A 218 -30.94 8.92 -19.83
CA LEU A 218 -29.50 8.86 -20.11
C LEU A 218 -29.04 7.60 -20.86
N GLU A 219 -29.90 7.00 -21.67
CA GLU A 219 -29.68 5.72 -22.36
C GLU A 219 -28.40 5.75 -23.20
N ASN A 220 -28.22 6.80 -24.02
CA ASN A 220 -27.02 6.97 -24.83
C ASN A 220 -25.74 7.07 -23.99
N LEU A 221 -25.81 7.74 -22.84
CA LEU A 221 -24.66 7.89 -21.95
C LEU A 221 -24.33 6.57 -21.25
N LYS A 222 -25.35 5.86 -20.74
CA LYS A 222 -25.22 4.53 -20.12
C LYS A 222 -24.60 3.52 -21.07
N GLU A 223 -25.10 3.46 -22.30
CA GLU A 223 -24.58 2.54 -23.32
C GLU A 223 -23.15 2.91 -23.74
N TRP A 224 -22.89 4.21 -23.96
CA TRP A 224 -21.56 4.70 -24.33
C TRP A 224 -20.51 4.42 -23.24
N THR A 225 -20.84 4.64 -21.97
CA THR A 225 -19.90 4.35 -20.87
C THR A 225 -19.67 2.85 -20.75
N LEU A 226 -20.71 2.01 -20.71
CA LEU A 226 -20.53 0.56 -20.61
C LEU A 226 -19.67 0.00 -21.73
N ASN A 227 -19.86 0.44 -22.97
CA ASN A 227 -19.04 0.03 -24.10
C ASN A 227 -17.57 0.43 -23.94
N ARG A 228 -17.29 1.60 -23.34
CA ARG A 228 -15.91 2.05 -23.05
C ARG A 228 -15.24 1.22 -21.96
N PHE A 229 -15.97 0.86 -20.90
CA PHE A 229 -15.44 0.02 -19.82
C PHE A 229 -15.23 -1.43 -20.28
N LYS A 230 -16.18 -2.00 -21.05
CA LYS A 230 -16.08 -3.37 -21.60
C LYS A 230 -14.94 -3.53 -22.61
N ASN A 231 -14.74 -2.55 -23.50
CA ASN A 231 -13.72 -2.60 -24.56
C ASN A 231 -12.38 -1.99 -24.12
N ARG A 232 -12.11 -1.97 -22.81
CA ARG A 232 -10.86 -1.43 -22.27
C ARG A 232 -9.68 -2.24 -22.77
N ARG A 233 -8.71 -1.58 -23.41
CA ARG A 233 -7.40 -2.19 -23.68
C ARG A 233 -6.52 -2.04 -22.44
N ALA A 234 -5.92 -3.15 -22.01
CA ALA A 234 -4.95 -3.13 -20.92
C ALA A 234 -3.82 -2.13 -21.23
N GLY A 235 -3.46 -1.31 -20.23
CA GLY A 235 -2.38 -0.33 -20.35
C GLY A 235 -2.76 1.04 -20.93
N LEU A 236 -4.00 1.27 -21.39
CA LEU A 236 -4.45 2.62 -21.80
C LEU A 236 -5.18 3.33 -20.65
N PRO A 237 -4.85 4.61 -20.36
CA PRO A 237 -5.56 5.38 -19.35
C PRO A 237 -6.99 5.69 -19.81
N PHE A 238 -7.93 5.70 -18.86
CA PHE A 238 -9.27 6.23 -19.13
C PHE A 238 -9.16 7.71 -19.46
N ARG A 239 -9.82 8.14 -20.55
CA ARG A 239 -10.10 9.56 -20.72
C ARG A 239 -11.22 9.92 -19.75
N GLY A 240 -11.02 10.99 -18.98
CA GLY A 240 -12.02 11.53 -18.07
C GLY A 240 -13.32 11.87 -18.79
N ILE A 241 -14.44 11.82 -18.05
CA ILE A 241 -15.77 12.19 -18.53
C ILE A 241 -16.17 13.46 -17.78
N LEU A 242 -16.48 14.52 -18.52
CA LEU A 242 -17.04 15.74 -17.95
C LEU A 242 -18.56 15.73 -18.11
N LEU A 243 -19.28 15.70 -17.00
CA LEU A 243 -20.74 15.73 -17.00
C LEU A 243 -21.22 17.17 -16.79
N LEU A 244 -21.74 17.79 -17.86
CA LEU A 244 -22.32 19.13 -17.81
C LEU A 244 -23.85 19.04 -17.72
N GLY A 245 -24.45 19.82 -16.83
CA GLY A 245 -25.91 19.89 -16.71
C GLY A 245 -26.36 20.66 -15.46
N VAL A 246 -27.64 20.96 -15.39
CA VAL A 246 -28.24 21.69 -14.25
C VAL A 246 -28.10 20.92 -12.93
N PRO A 247 -28.07 21.60 -11.77
CA PRO A 247 -28.13 20.93 -10.47
C PRO A 247 -29.31 19.96 -10.39
N GLY A 248 -29.11 18.79 -9.76
CA GLY A 248 -30.17 17.77 -9.67
C GLY A 248 -30.38 16.91 -10.92
N SER A 249 -29.61 17.09 -12.00
CA SER A 249 -29.73 16.29 -13.24
C SER A 249 -29.20 14.84 -13.13
N GLY A 250 -28.99 14.31 -11.92
CA GLY A 250 -28.54 12.94 -11.70
C GLY A 250 -27.06 12.65 -11.99
N LYS A 251 -26.17 13.66 -12.07
CA LYS A 251 -24.72 13.47 -12.35
C LYS A 251 -24.03 12.56 -11.32
N SER A 252 -24.16 12.89 -10.03
CA SER A 252 -23.57 12.10 -8.95
C SER A 252 -24.25 10.72 -8.87
N HIS A 253 -25.57 10.66 -9.09
CA HIS A 253 -26.32 9.39 -9.13
C HIS A 253 -25.84 8.48 -10.28
N PHE A 254 -25.54 9.05 -11.45
CA PHE A 254 -24.98 8.32 -12.59
C PHE A 254 -23.60 7.74 -12.28
N ALA A 255 -22.71 8.52 -11.66
CA ALA A 255 -21.37 8.04 -11.31
C ALA A 255 -21.43 6.85 -10.34
N LYS A 256 -22.31 6.94 -9.34
CA LYS A 256 -22.56 5.85 -8.38
C LYS A 256 -23.12 4.60 -9.05
N ALA A 257 -24.15 4.79 -9.88
CA ALA A 257 -24.76 3.70 -10.61
C ALA A 257 -23.78 3.03 -11.58
N LEU A 258 -22.95 3.82 -12.28
CA LEU A 258 -21.92 3.31 -13.18
C LEU A 258 -20.94 2.39 -12.45
N GLY A 259 -20.46 2.79 -11.27
CA GLY A 259 -19.58 1.94 -10.47
C GLY A 259 -20.22 0.59 -10.13
N ASN A 260 -21.52 0.58 -9.81
CA ASN A 260 -22.25 -0.67 -9.57
C ASN A 260 -22.34 -1.55 -10.83
N GLU A 261 -22.67 -0.97 -11.98
CA GLU A 261 -22.79 -1.70 -13.24
C GLU A 261 -21.45 -2.33 -13.71
N VAL A 262 -20.32 -1.72 -13.34
CA VAL A 262 -18.98 -2.24 -13.68
C VAL A 262 -18.32 -2.99 -12.52
N GLY A 263 -18.97 -3.06 -11.35
CA GLY A 263 -18.45 -3.71 -10.15
C GLY A 263 -17.25 -2.99 -9.50
N TRP A 264 -17.07 -1.69 -9.73
CA TRP A 264 -15.93 -0.91 -9.22
C TRP A 264 -16.33 0.11 -8.15
N PRO A 265 -15.54 0.28 -7.07
CA PRO A 265 -15.78 1.26 -6.02
C PRO A 265 -15.91 2.67 -6.56
N VAL A 266 -16.82 3.45 -5.97
CA VAL A 266 -17.05 4.86 -6.35
C VAL A 266 -16.54 5.76 -5.23
N LEU A 267 -15.53 6.55 -5.57
CA LEU A 267 -14.96 7.58 -4.69
C LEU A 267 -15.50 8.93 -5.11
N SER A 268 -15.98 9.72 -4.15
CA SER A 268 -16.37 11.10 -4.38
C SER A 268 -15.34 12.04 -3.77
N LEU A 269 -14.72 12.86 -4.61
CA LEU A 269 -13.83 13.95 -4.21
C LEU A 269 -14.60 15.26 -4.30
N ASP A 270 -14.79 15.91 -3.16
CA ASP A 270 -15.44 17.22 -3.05
C ASP A 270 -14.37 18.31 -3.15
N MET A 271 -14.32 19.01 -4.28
CA MET A 271 -13.32 20.06 -4.51
C MET A 271 -13.49 21.22 -3.53
N GLY A 272 -14.73 21.56 -3.15
CA GLY A 272 -15.01 22.59 -2.13
C GLY A 272 -14.34 22.28 -0.78
N ARG A 273 -14.33 21.01 -0.36
CA ARG A 273 -13.62 20.57 0.86
C ARG A 273 -12.10 20.59 0.74
N VAL A 274 -11.57 20.31 -0.44
CA VAL A 274 -10.12 20.33 -0.72
C VAL A 274 -9.59 21.77 -0.69
N PHE A 275 -10.31 22.72 -1.29
CA PHE A 275 -9.88 24.13 -1.40
C PHE A 275 -10.37 25.04 -0.25
N GLY A 276 -11.23 24.55 0.64
CA GLY A 276 -11.72 25.29 1.81
C GLY A 276 -10.69 25.50 2.93
N SER A 277 -9.49 24.91 2.84
CA SER A 277 -8.39 25.09 3.80
C SER A 277 -7.30 26.05 3.30
N LEU A 278 -6.57 26.67 4.24
CA LEU A 278 -5.45 27.60 4.01
C LEU A 278 -4.56 27.20 2.81
N VAL A 279 -4.22 28.18 1.97
CA VAL A 279 -3.41 28.02 0.75
C VAL A 279 -2.10 27.27 1.10
N GLY A 280 -1.94 26.06 0.56
CA GLY A 280 -0.82 25.15 0.84
C GLY A 280 -1.24 23.78 1.41
N GLU A 281 -2.28 23.74 2.25
CA GLU A 281 -2.85 22.46 2.73
C GLU A 281 -3.67 21.75 1.65
N SER A 282 -4.25 22.50 0.71
CA SER A 282 -5.07 21.98 -0.38
C SER A 282 -4.29 21.04 -1.30
N GLU A 283 -3.04 21.38 -1.65
CA GLU A 283 -2.19 20.52 -2.50
C GLU A 283 -1.80 19.23 -1.78
N ALA A 284 -1.45 19.31 -0.50
CA ALA A 284 -1.13 18.14 0.31
C ALA A 284 -2.35 17.20 0.43
N LYS A 285 -3.53 17.75 0.72
CA LYS A 285 -4.80 17.00 0.78
C LYS A 285 -5.17 16.38 -0.56
N MET A 286 -5.00 17.11 -1.66
CA MET A 286 -5.27 16.57 -2.99
C MET A 286 -4.31 15.43 -3.34
N ARG A 287 -3.02 15.56 -3.01
CA ARG A 287 -2.02 14.51 -3.21
C ARG A 287 -2.31 13.27 -2.36
N GLU A 288 -2.75 13.46 -1.11
CA GLU A 288 -3.17 12.37 -0.24
C GLU A 288 -4.43 11.67 -0.77
N ALA A 289 -5.42 12.44 -1.22
CA ALA A 289 -6.63 11.91 -1.84
C ALA A 289 -6.31 11.12 -3.11
N LEU A 290 -5.42 11.62 -3.98
CA LEU A 290 -5.03 10.89 -5.18
C LEU A 290 -4.27 9.60 -4.86
N LYS A 291 -3.41 9.57 -3.83
CA LYS A 291 -2.78 8.32 -3.37
C LYS A 291 -3.80 7.27 -2.94
N VAL A 292 -4.87 7.71 -2.26
CA VAL A 292 -6.00 6.84 -1.92
C VAL A 292 -6.70 6.31 -3.17
N VAL A 293 -6.99 7.19 -4.14
CA VAL A 293 -7.62 6.80 -5.40
C VAL A 293 -6.78 5.76 -6.15
N ASP A 294 -5.47 5.96 -6.20
CA ASP A 294 -4.53 5.03 -6.83
C ASP A 294 -4.52 3.67 -6.11
N ALA A 295 -4.52 3.66 -4.78
CA ALA A 295 -4.66 2.42 -3.99
C ALA A 295 -6.03 1.75 -4.20
N MET A 296 -7.08 2.52 -4.48
CA MET A 296 -8.42 2.03 -4.77
C MET A 296 -8.60 1.44 -6.16
N ALA A 297 -7.66 1.64 -7.07
CA ALA A 297 -7.77 1.12 -8.43
C ALA A 297 -8.02 -0.41 -8.45
N PRO A 298 -8.90 -0.91 -9.36
CA PRO A 298 -9.74 -0.13 -10.28
C PRO A 298 -10.93 0.53 -9.55
N CYS A 299 -11.19 1.82 -9.83
CA CYS A 299 -12.27 2.59 -9.19
C CYS A 299 -12.88 3.63 -10.15
N VAL A 300 -14.06 4.15 -9.80
CA VAL A 300 -14.67 5.33 -10.40
C VAL A 300 -14.43 6.51 -9.46
N LEU A 301 -13.58 7.45 -9.85
CA LEU A 301 -13.44 8.73 -9.16
C LEU A 301 -14.44 9.74 -9.72
N PHE A 302 -15.43 10.10 -8.92
CA PHE A 302 -16.33 11.23 -9.16
C PHE A 302 -15.75 12.48 -8.49
N ILE A 303 -15.48 13.51 -9.29
CA ILE A 303 -15.03 14.82 -8.79
C ILE A 303 -16.23 15.76 -8.87
N ASP A 304 -16.72 16.19 -7.72
CA ASP A 304 -17.85 17.11 -7.65
C ASP A 304 -17.39 18.56 -7.58
N GLU A 305 -18.21 19.46 -8.13
CA GLU A 305 -17.99 20.91 -8.12
C GLU A 305 -16.59 21.35 -8.62
N ILE A 306 -16.11 20.73 -9.71
CA ILE A 306 -14.79 21.01 -10.29
C ILE A 306 -14.57 22.49 -10.63
N GLU A 307 -15.64 23.25 -10.84
CA GLU A 307 -15.61 24.69 -11.08
C GLU A 307 -15.23 25.55 -9.86
N LYS A 308 -15.23 24.97 -8.65
CA LYS A 308 -14.85 25.67 -7.41
C LYS A 308 -13.35 25.60 -7.09
N GLY A 309 -12.58 24.82 -7.85
CA GLY A 309 -11.13 24.68 -7.72
C GLY A 309 -10.32 25.47 -8.73
#